data_AF-A0A954MHE9-F1
#
_entry.id   AF-A0A954MHE9-F1
#
_cell.length_a   1.000
_cell.length_b   1.000
_cell.length_c   1.000
_cell.angle_alpha   90.00
_cell.angle_beta   90.00
_cell.angle_gamma   90.00
#
_symmetry.space_group_name_H-M   'P 1'
#
loop_
_entity.id
_entity.type
_entity.pdbx_description
1 polymer ?
#
loop_
_entity_poly.entity_id
_entity_poly.type
_entity_poly.pdbx_seq_one_letter_code
_entity_poly.pdbx_strand_id
1 'polypeptide(L)'
;AQHLSRVGIYTVEDLLNADSQQVADQLNNRRISSDTIAQWQNQARLVCQVPELRGHDAQILVACGVTDADQLSQKRPVDLFAVVGPFVNTSEGERIVRGGTKPDLEEVTDWIGYAQQARPLKAA
;
A
#
# COMPACT_ATOMS: atom_id res chain seq x y z
N ALA A 1 -0.75 -10.11 -13.79
CA ALA A 1 -1.77 -9.47 -14.63
C ALA A 1 -2.82 -10.47 -15.15
N GLN A 2 -2.46 -11.53 -15.91
CA GLN A 2 -3.44 -12.42 -16.58
C GLN A 2 -4.42 -13.20 -15.66
N HIS A 3 -4.22 -13.22 -14.34
CA HIS A 3 -5.14 -13.89 -13.40
C HIS A 3 -6.27 -12.98 -12.90
N LEU A 4 -6.03 -11.67 -12.74
CA LEU A 4 -7.03 -10.72 -12.22
C LEU A 4 -8.14 -10.41 -13.24
N SER A 5 -7.81 -10.38 -14.52
CA SER A 5 -8.79 -10.19 -15.59
C SER A 5 -9.79 -11.35 -15.70
N ARG A 6 -9.48 -12.53 -15.15
CA ARG A 6 -10.40 -13.68 -15.11
C ARG A 6 -11.50 -13.53 -14.06
N VAL A 7 -11.28 -12.68 -13.06
CA VAL A 7 -12.21 -12.41 -11.96
C VAL A 7 -12.82 -11.00 -12.07
N GLY A 8 -12.82 -10.44 -13.28
CA GLY A 8 -13.45 -9.15 -13.57
C GLY A 8 -12.67 -7.91 -13.14
N ILE A 9 -11.40 -8.04 -12.73
CA ILE A 9 -10.56 -6.91 -12.35
C ILE A 9 -9.68 -6.50 -13.53
N TYR A 10 -10.00 -5.35 -14.13
CA TYR A 10 -9.28 -4.78 -15.27
C TYR A 10 -8.61 -3.45 -14.93
N THR A 11 -9.18 -2.71 -13.99
CA THR A 11 -8.73 -1.39 -13.55
C THR A 11 -8.39 -1.38 -12.07
N VAL A 12 -7.71 -0.32 -11.62
CA VAL A 12 -7.49 -0.08 -10.19
C VAL A 12 -8.82 0.17 -9.47
N GLU A 13 -9.78 0.81 -10.13
CA GLU A 13 -11.13 1.01 -9.60
C GLU A 13 -11.85 -0.32 -9.36
N ASP A 14 -11.78 -1.25 -10.31
CA ASP A 14 -12.35 -2.61 -10.14
C ASP A 14 -11.73 -3.29 -8.92
N LEU A 15 -10.40 -3.20 -8.77
CA LEU A 15 -9.70 -3.77 -7.62
C LEU A 15 -10.17 -3.13 -6.31
N LEU A 16 -10.28 -1.80 -6.26
CA LEU A 16 -10.64 -1.05 -5.06
C LEU A 16 -12.09 -1.29 -4.62
N ASN A 17 -12.98 -1.62 -5.55
CA ASN A 17 -14.40 -1.88 -5.29
C ASN A 17 -14.75 -3.36 -5.12
N ALA A 18 -13.82 -4.28 -5.44
CA ALA A 18 -14.08 -5.70 -5.33
C ALA A 18 -14.10 -6.21 -3.88
N ASP A 19 -14.91 -7.23 -3.62
CA ASP A 19 -14.88 -7.98 -2.36
C ASP A 19 -13.64 -8.90 -2.32
N SER A 20 -12.78 -8.69 -1.33
CA SER A 20 -11.48 -9.40 -1.24
C SER A 20 -11.63 -10.91 -1.06
N GLN A 21 -12.69 -11.35 -0.37
CA GLN A 21 -12.97 -12.77 -0.15
C GLN A 21 -13.44 -13.43 -1.44
N GLN A 22 -14.42 -12.81 -2.13
CA GLN A 22 -14.90 -13.30 -3.42
C GLN A 22 -13.79 -13.35 -4.47
N VAL A 23 -12.93 -12.34 -4.53
CA VAL A 23 -11.77 -12.32 -5.45
C VAL A 23 -10.81 -13.46 -5.14
N ALA A 24 -10.46 -13.68 -3.87
CA ALA A 24 -9.57 -14.76 -3.48
C ALA A 24 -10.16 -16.15 -3.83
N ASP A 25 -11.45 -16.35 -3.54
CA ASP A 25 -12.17 -17.59 -3.83
C ASP A 25 -12.23 -17.87 -5.35
N GLN A 26 -12.51 -16.84 -6.16
CA GLN A 26 -12.56 -16.98 -7.62
C GLN A 26 -11.18 -17.18 -8.25
N LEU A 27 -10.14 -16.55 -7.71
CA LEU A 27 -8.75 -16.77 -8.16
C LEU A 27 -8.28 -18.19 -7.86
N ASN A 28 -8.84 -18.82 -6.83
CA ASN A 28 -8.55 -20.19 -6.38
C ASN A 28 -7.04 -20.50 -6.39
N ASN A 29 -6.26 -19.56 -5.85
CA ASN A 29 -4.80 -19.65 -5.81
C ASN A 29 -4.33 -19.66 -4.36
N ARG A 30 -3.76 -20.78 -3.92
CA ARG A 30 -3.26 -20.97 -2.54
C ARG A 30 -2.26 -19.92 -2.03
N ARG A 31 -1.68 -19.11 -2.92
CA ARG A 31 -0.74 -18.04 -2.56
C ARG A 31 -1.39 -16.66 -2.45
N ILE A 32 -2.67 -16.53 -2.80
CA ILE A 32 -3.40 -15.26 -2.82
C ILE A 32 -4.62 -15.43 -1.91
N SER A 33 -4.49 -14.95 -0.68
CA SER A 33 -5.59 -14.89 0.28
C SER A 33 -6.40 -13.61 0.12
N SER A 34 -7.56 -13.54 0.77
CA SER A 34 -8.33 -12.29 0.91
C SER A 34 -7.52 -11.18 1.57
N ASP A 35 -6.69 -11.52 2.57
CA ASP A 35 -5.74 -10.56 3.17
C ASP A 35 -4.73 -10.02 2.14
N THR A 36 -4.27 -10.86 1.22
CA THR A 36 -3.35 -10.44 0.15
C THR A 36 -4.04 -9.44 -0.78
N ILE A 37 -5.31 -9.69 -1.12
CA ILE A 37 -6.12 -8.76 -1.94
C ILE A 37 -6.36 -7.44 -1.18
N ALA A 38 -6.71 -7.51 0.10
CA ALA A 38 -6.92 -6.33 0.94
C ALA A 38 -5.65 -5.48 1.06
N GLN A 39 -4.47 -6.11 1.18
CA GLN A 39 -3.20 -5.40 1.14
C GLN A 39 -2.98 -4.69 -0.20
N TRP A 40 -3.28 -5.33 -1.34
CA TRP A 40 -3.20 -4.68 -2.65
C TRP A 40 -4.17 -3.50 -2.78
N GLN A 41 -5.38 -3.62 -2.23
CA GLN A 41 -6.36 -2.54 -2.20
C GLN A 41 -5.84 -1.34 -1.38
N ASN A 42 -5.26 -1.58 -0.20
CA ASN A 42 -4.68 -0.52 0.63
C ASN A 42 -3.49 0.17 -0.07
N GLN A 43 -2.61 -0.60 -0.68
CA GLN A 43 -1.47 -0.08 -1.44
C GLN A 43 -1.93 0.77 -2.64
N ALA A 44 -2.89 0.25 -3.41
CA ALA A 44 -3.45 0.96 -4.55
C ALA A 44 -4.16 2.25 -4.11
N ARG A 45 -4.91 2.22 -3.00
CA ARG A 45 -5.58 3.40 -2.44
C ARG A 45 -4.58 4.49 -2.09
N LEU A 46 -3.50 4.14 -1.37
CA LEU A 46 -2.45 5.09 -1.01
C LEU A 46 -1.80 5.71 -2.25
N VAL A 47 -1.38 4.90 -3.22
CA VAL A 47 -0.73 5.42 -4.44
C VAL A 47 -1.69 6.30 -5.27
N CYS A 48 -2.99 5.99 -5.29
CA CYS A 48 -3.96 6.82 -6.02
C CYS A 48 -4.34 8.11 -5.29
N GLN A 49 -4.24 8.15 -3.95
CA GLN A 49 -4.65 9.30 -3.13
C GLN A 49 -3.49 10.25 -2.83
N VAL A 50 -2.31 9.70 -2.53
CA VAL A 50 -1.14 10.44 -2.07
C VAL A 50 -0.26 10.78 -3.27
N PRO A 51 -0.12 12.07 -3.64
CA PRO A 51 0.75 12.48 -4.74
C PRO A 51 2.21 12.10 -4.45
N GLU A 52 3.00 11.86 -5.50
CA GLU A 52 4.44 11.52 -5.41
C GLU A 52 4.80 10.23 -4.64
N LEU A 53 3.84 9.54 -4.03
CA LEU A 53 4.06 8.30 -3.29
C LEU A 53 4.34 7.13 -4.25
N ARG A 54 5.49 6.47 -4.09
CA ARG A 54 5.89 5.36 -4.98
C ARG A 54 5.26 4.05 -4.51
N GLY A 55 5.14 3.10 -5.45
CA GLY A 55 4.52 1.81 -5.17
C GLY A 55 5.23 0.95 -4.11
N HIS A 56 6.55 1.08 -3.94
CA HIS A 56 7.25 0.39 -2.84
C HIS A 56 7.06 1.09 -1.50
N ASP A 57 6.95 2.42 -1.48
CA ASP A 57 6.66 3.19 -0.26
C ASP A 57 5.29 2.79 0.30
N ALA A 58 4.29 2.70 -0.58
CA ALA A 58 2.97 2.20 -0.21
C ALA A 58 2.99 0.75 0.32
N GLN A 59 3.84 -0.13 -0.22
CA GLN A 59 4.01 -1.48 0.31
C GLN A 59 4.62 -1.46 1.72
N ILE A 60 5.65 -0.63 1.94
CA ILE A 60 6.28 -0.45 3.27
C ILE A 60 5.27 0.09 4.27
N LEU A 61 4.51 1.13 3.90
CA LEU A 61 3.49 1.74 4.75
C LEU A 61 2.41 0.74 5.16
N VAL A 62 1.85 -0.02 4.21
CA VAL A 62 0.82 -1.02 4.49
C VAL A 62 1.36 -2.15 5.37
N ALA A 63 2.59 -2.61 5.13
CA ALA A 63 3.24 -3.60 5.99
C ALA A 63 3.50 -3.07 7.41
N CYS A 64 3.71 -1.76 7.55
CA CYS A 64 3.80 -1.07 8.85
C CYS A 64 2.43 -0.71 9.46
N GLY A 65 1.31 -1.15 8.86
CA GLY A 65 -0.05 -0.90 9.36
C GLY A 65 -0.62 0.48 9.04
N VAL A 66 -0.02 1.20 8.09
CA VAL A 66 -0.56 2.46 7.55
C VAL A 66 -1.29 2.18 6.24
N THR A 67 -2.63 2.26 6.26
CA THR A 67 -3.47 1.74 5.17
C THR A 67 -4.29 2.80 4.42
N ASP A 68 -4.34 4.03 4.92
CA ASP A 68 -5.04 5.14 4.27
C ASP A 68 -4.29 6.47 4.43
N ALA A 69 -4.60 7.43 3.55
CA ALA A 69 -3.91 8.70 3.47
C ALA A 69 -4.17 9.60 4.70
N ASP A 70 -5.36 9.55 5.29
CA ASP A 70 -5.69 10.36 6.47
C ASP A 70 -4.87 9.89 7.67
N GLN A 71 -4.77 8.58 7.88
CA GLN A 71 -3.94 7.97 8.91
C GLN A 71 -2.47 8.36 8.75
N LEU A 72 -1.94 8.37 7.53
CA LEU A 72 -0.56 8.79 7.23
C LEU A 72 -0.36 10.28 7.52
N SER A 73 -1.27 11.14 7.07
CA SER A 73 -1.19 12.60 7.19
C SER A 73 -1.09 13.09 8.64
N GLN A 74 -1.60 12.30 9.59
CA GLN A 74 -1.65 12.59 11.02
C GLN A 74 -0.46 12.04 11.81
N LYS A 75 0.45 11.28 11.18
CA LYS A 75 1.63 10.75 11.87
C LYS A 75 2.63 11.86 12.18
N ARG A 76 3.39 11.67 13.26
CA ARG A 76 4.64 12.40 13.48
C ARG A 76 5.77 11.65 12.78
N PRO A 77 6.69 12.34 12.07
CA PRO A 77 7.76 11.67 11.33
C PRO A 77 8.59 10.70 12.17
N VAL A 78 8.96 11.10 13.38
CA VAL A 78 9.75 10.26 14.30
C VAL A 78 9.03 8.98 14.72
N ASP A 79 7.70 9.02 14.87
CA ASP A 79 6.92 7.85 15.26
C ASP A 79 6.75 6.89 14.08
N LEU A 80 6.52 7.43 12.88
CA LEU A 80 6.41 6.62 11.68
C LEU A 80 7.77 5.96 11.36
N PHE A 81 8.86 6.72 11.45
CA PHE A 81 10.20 6.19 11.24
C PHE A 81 10.60 5.13 12.28
N ALA A 82 10.14 5.25 13.53
CA ALA A 82 10.38 4.25 14.56
C ALA A 82 9.78 2.87 14.22
N VAL A 83 8.77 2.81 13.35
CA VAL A 83 8.18 1.55 12.86
C VAL A 83 8.80 1.15 11.51
N VAL A 84 8.91 2.09 10.58
CA VAL A 84 9.44 1.85 9.22
C VAL A 84 10.91 1.44 9.24
N GLY A 85 11.74 2.12 10.02
CA GLY A 85 13.19 1.89 10.10
C GLY A 85 13.54 0.45 10.47
N PRO A 86 13.00 -0.12 11.56
CA PRO A 86 13.18 -1.54 11.87
C PRO A 86 12.58 -2.47 10.80
N PHE A 87 11.39 -2.15 10.26
CA PHE A 87 10.71 -2.99 9.27
C PHE A 87 11.55 -3.20 8.01
N VAL A 88 12.18 -2.15 7.46
CA VAL A 88 12.99 -2.25 6.23
C VAL A 88 14.29 -3.05 6.40
N ASN A 89 14.63 -3.45 7.63
CA ASN A 89 15.72 -4.36 7.96
C ASN A 89 15.25 -5.82 8.15
N THR A 90 13.95 -6.10 8.04
CA THR A 90 13.43 -7.47 8.04
C THR A 90 13.56 -8.10 6.66
N SER A 91 13.50 -9.44 6.57
CA SER A 91 13.52 -10.13 5.28
C SER A 91 12.33 -9.78 4.37
N GLU A 92 11.22 -9.31 4.93
CA GLU A 92 10.09 -8.81 4.15
C GLU A 92 10.39 -7.42 3.60
N GLY A 93 10.83 -6.50 4.46
CA GLY A 93 11.24 -5.16 4.07
C GLY A 93 12.34 -5.16 3.00
N GLU A 94 13.36 -6.01 3.16
CA GLU A 94 14.43 -6.16 2.15
C GLU A 94 13.92 -6.64 0.80
N ARG A 95 12.87 -7.47 0.76
CA ARG A 95 12.22 -7.92 -0.49
C ARG A 95 11.44 -6.80 -1.17
N ILE A 96 10.91 -5.84 -0.40
CA ILE A 96 10.23 -4.66 -0.94
C ILE A 96 11.26 -3.65 -1.46
N VAL A 97 12.31 -3.37 -0.67
CA VAL A 97 13.39 -2.43 -1.02
C VAL A 97 14.25 -2.93 -2.19
N ARG A 98 14.40 -4.26 -2.34
CA ARG A 98 15.13 -4.91 -3.44
C ARG A 98 16.56 -4.38 -3.65
N GLY A 99 17.27 -4.13 -2.54
CA GLY A 99 18.64 -3.61 -2.57
C GLY A 99 18.77 -2.13 -2.91
N GLY A 100 17.66 -1.40 -3.04
CA GLY A 100 17.64 0.05 -3.17
C GLY A 100 17.95 0.77 -1.85
N THR A 101 17.87 2.10 -1.88
CA THR A 101 17.98 2.94 -0.69
C THR A 101 16.84 2.64 0.27
N LYS A 102 17.16 2.45 1.55
CA LYS A 102 16.16 2.31 2.62
C LYS A 102 15.64 3.69 3.00
N PRO A 103 14.34 3.82 3.30
CA PRO A 103 13.78 5.08 3.75
C PRO A 103 14.43 5.56 5.03
N ASP A 104 14.69 6.85 5.07
CA ASP A 104 15.17 7.57 6.24
C ASP A 104 14.05 8.47 6.81
N LEU A 105 14.42 9.29 7.79
CA LEU A 105 13.46 10.20 8.44
C LEU A 105 12.95 11.28 7.49
N GLU A 106 13.77 11.72 6.53
CA GLU A 106 13.39 12.74 5.55
C GLU A 106 12.34 12.17 4.60
N GLU A 107 12.59 10.98 4.03
CA GLU A 107 11.64 10.32 3.14
C GLU A 107 10.29 10.03 3.83
N VAL A 108 10.32 9.59 5.09
CA VAL A 108 9.09 9.42 5.89
C VAL A 108 8.37 10.75 6.15
N THR A 109 9.11 11.85 6.33
CA THR A 109 8.53 13.19 6.50
C THR A 109 7.83 13.65 5.22
N ASP A 110 8.45 13.39 4.07
CA ASP A 110 7.89 13.70 2.76
C ASP A 110 6.59 12.93 2.52
N TRP A 111 6.54 11.62 2.82
CA TRP A 111 5.31 10.83 2.68
C TRP A 111 4.13 11.43 3.48
N ILE A 112 4.39 11.91 4.70
CA ILE A 112 3.38 12.57 5.54
C ILE A 112 2.93 13.88 4.89
N GLY A 113 3.88 14.70 4.42
CA GLY A 113 3.58 15.96 3.73
C GLY A 113 2.80 15.77 2.43
N TYR A 114 3.09 14.71 1.68
CA TYR A 114 2.34 14.32 0.48
C TYR A 114 0.93 13.88 0.86
N ALA A 115 0.77 13.09 1.92
CA ALA A 115 -0.53 12.61 2.37
C ALA A 115 -1.45 13.75 2.83
N GLN A 116 -0.91 14.84 3.36
CA GLN A 116 -1.69 16.05 3.68
C GLN A 116 -2.25 16.76 2.45
N GLN A 117 -1.70 16.48 1.26
CA GLN A 117 -2.18 16.98 -0.03
C GLN A 117 -3.06 15.95 -0.76
N ALA A 118 -3.40 14.84 -0.10
CA ALA A 118 -4.16 13.77 -0.70
C ALA A 118 -5.54 14.23 -1.15
N ARG A 119 -6.02 13.64 -2.24
CA ARG A 119 -7.36 13.90 -2.75
C ARG A 119 -8.25 12.70 -2.44
N PRO A 120 -9.51 12.91 -1.99
CA PRO A 120 -10.43 11.80 -1.81
C PRO A 120 -10.66 11.11 -3.16
N LEU A 121 -10.68 9.78 -3.15
CA LEU A 121 -11.17 9.02 -4.30
C LEU A 121 -12.69 9.23 -4.34
N LYS A 122 -13.20 9.79 -5.44
CA LYS A 122 -14.65 9.85 -5.64
C LYS A 122 -15.14 8.43 -5.82
N ALA A 123 -16.12 8.04 -5.01
CA ALA A 123 -16.95 6.87 -5.34
C ALA A 123 -17.72 7.20 -6.62
N ALA A 124 -17.66 6.30 -7.60
CA ALA A 124 -18.45 6.39 -8.84
C ALA A 124 -19.93 6.11 -8.58
#